data_AF-A0A7V9JDL2-F1
#
_entry.id   AF-A0A7V9JDL2-F1
#
_cell.length_a   1.000
_cell.length_b   1.000
_cell.length_c   1.000
_cell.angle_alpha   90.00
_cell.angle_beta   90.00
_cell.angle_gamma   90.00
#
_symmetry.space_group_name_H-M   'P 1'
#
loop_
_entity.id
_entity.type
_entity.pdbx_description
1 polymer ?
#
loop_
_entity_poly.entity_id
_entity_poly.type
_entity_poly.pdbx_seq_one_letter_code
_entity_poly.pdbx_strand_id
1 'polypeptide(L)'
;MLRFHGPIWPLGERKIPYQARHQPFTPRLPRAVRERPAVVAALLAAVGVIGSWTIVVNMANWPTWTLFLSILASVFTLSATVIGMGLLSVLALQPILDSKAHKWDADPLAVLGLPLAVQRKCEGLGFWTCESMVESIDRGRFPWTSLEYDERMQVERSLSLWKAHRAEHQKTAS
;
A
#
# COMPACT_ATOMS: atom_id res chain seq x y z
N MET A 1 -0.37 24.69 37.37
CA MET A 1 0.67 24.44 36.36
C MET A 1 1.13 23.00 36.49
N LEU A 2 0.62 22.09 35.65
CA LEU A 2 0.96 20.66 35.67
C LEU A 2 2.03 20.37 34.62
N ARG A 3 3.24 20.01 35.08
CA ARG A 3 4.38 19.57 34.25
C ARG A 3 4.14 18.11 33.83
N PHE A 4 3.77 17.90 32.57
CA PHE A 4 3.78 16.56 31.96
C PHE A 4 5.22 16.03 31.90
N HIS A 5 5.53 15.01 32.69
CA HIS A 5 6.70 14.15 32.48
C HIS A 5 6.28 13.04 31.50
N GLY A 6 6.50 13.28 30.20
CA GLY A 6 6.41 12.20 29.21
C GLY A 6 7.54 11.18 29.41
N PRO A 7 7.32 9.90 29.10
CA PRO A 7 8.36 8.89 29.18
C PRO A 7 9.49 9.22 28.20
N ILE A 8 10.69 9.42 28.75
CA ILE A 8 11.94 9.63 28.01
C ILE A 8 12.30 8.29 27.37
N TRP A 9 11.89 8.09 26.12
CA TRP A 9 12.43 7.01 25.30
C TRP A 9 13.86 7.38 24.90
N PRO A 10 14.85 6.50 25.11
CA PRO A 10 16.16 6.69 24.52
C PRO A 10 16.03 6.46 23.01
N LEU A 11 15.93 7.55 22.23
CA LEU A 11 16.13 7.56 20.79
C LEU A 11 17.62 7.34 20.49
N GLY A 12 18.10 6.13 20.78
CA GLY A 12 19.26 5.61 20.10
C GLY A 12 18.85 5.35 18.65
N GLU A 13 19.58 5.92 17.69
CA GLU A 13 19.45 5.64 16.26
C GLU A 13 19.76 4.16 15.97
N ARG A 14 18.85 3.26 16.36
CA ARG A 14 18.84 1.91 15.80
C ARG A 14 18.45 2.08 14.35
N LYS A 15 19.46 2.09 13.47
CA LYS A 15 19.29 1.86 12.04
C LYS A 15 18.51 0.55 11.89
N ILE A 16 17.21 0.66 11.69
CA ILE A 16 16.34 -0.46 11.36
C ILE A 16 16.94 -1.06 10.08
N PRO A 17 17.38 -2.33 10.09
CA PRO A 17 17.94 -2.96 8.90
C PRO A 17 16.92 -2.86 7.78
N TYR A 18 17.38 -2.62 6.55
CA TYR A 18 16.51 -2.39 5.37
C TYR A 18 15.38 -3.42 5.32
N GLN A 19 15.70 -4.71 5.49
CA GLN A 19 14.76 -5.84 5.55
C GLN A 19 13.66 -5.73 6.63
N ALA A 20 13.91 -5.05 7.76
CA ALA A 20 12.93 -4.90 8.84
C ALA A 20 11.98 -3.70 8.64
N ARG A 21 12.28 -2.77 7.72
CA ARG A 21 11.30 -1.73 7.30
C ARG A 21 10.18 -2.31 6.43
N HIS A 22 10.40 -3.48 5.83
CA HIS A 22 9.50 -4.12 4.88
C HIS A 22 8.68 -5.26 5.48
N GLN A 23 8.78 -5.53 6.78
CA GLN A 23 7.88 -6.48 7.40
C GLN A 23 6.52 -5.79 7.54
N PRO A 24 5.46 -6.28 6.87
CA PRO A 24 4.13 -5.75 7.13
C PRO A 24 3.87 -5.91 8.62
N PHE A 25 3.40 -4.84 9.27
CA PHE A 25 2.81 -4.96 10.60
C PHE A 25 1.61 -5.89 10.46
N THR A 26 1.83 -7.19 10.52
CA THR A 26 0.77 -8.19 10.51
C THR A 26 0.33 -8.35 11.96
N PRO A 27 -0.78 -7.73 12.39
CA PRO A 27 -1.40 -8.15 13.64
C PRO A 27 -1.63 -9.66 13.59
N ARG A 28 -1.58 -10.33 14.74
CA ARG A 28 -1.81 -11.78 14.82
C ARG A 28 -3.26 -12.09 14.43
N LEU A 29 -3.48 -12.31 13.13
CA LEU A 29 -4.77 -12.70 12.60
C LEU A 29 -5.06 -14.17 12.97
N PRO A 30 -6.31 -14.51 13.31
CA PRO A 30 -6.69 -15.90 13.52
C PRO A 30 -6.47 -16.73 12.25
N ARG A 31 -6.03 -17.99 12.42
CA ARG A 31 -5.62 -18.88 11.31
C ARG A 31 -6.66 -18.98 10.19
N ALA A 32 -7.94 -19.06 10.54
CA ALA A 32 -9.03 -19.17 9.57
C ALA A 32 -9.10 -17.97 8.59
N VAL A 33 -8.83 -16.75 9.07
CA VAL A 33 -8.82 -15.54 8.22
C VAL A 33 -7.59 -15.52 7.32
N ARG A 34 -6.48 -16.11 7.76
CA ARG A 34 -5.23 -16.16 6.99
C ARG A 34 -5.27 -17.19 5.86
N GLU A 35 -5.86 -18.35 6.10
CA GLU A 35 -5.86 -19.46 5.14
C GLU A 35 -6.85 -19.25 3.99
N ARG A 36 -8.03 -18.70 4.26
CA ARG A 36 -9.08 -18.49 3.25
C ARG A 36 -9.85 -17.18 3.47
N PRO A 37 -9.18 -16.02 3.33
CA PRO A 37 -9.78 -14.71 3.64
C PRO A 37 -11.04 -14.45 2.80
N ALA A 38 -11.04 -14.84 1.53
CA ALA A 38 -12.18 -14.66 0.63
C ALA A 38 -13.42 -15.46 1.08
N VAL A 39 -13.23 -16.69 1.53
CA VAL A 39 -14.34 -17.55 1.99
C VAL A 39 -14.94 -17.00 3.27
N VAL A 40 -14.11 -16.58 4.22
CA VAL A 40 -14.57 -15.99 5.48
C VAL A 40 -15.32 -14.69 5.22
N ALA A 41 -14.78 -13.81 4.36
CA ALA A 41 -15.42 -12.55 4.00
C ALA A 41 -16.75 -12.75 3.27
N ALA A 42 -16.81 -13.70 2.33
CA ALA A 42 -18.04 -14.06 1.62
C ALA A 42 -19.10 -14.64 2.55
N LEU A 43 -18.70 -15.51 3.48
CA LEU A 43 -19.62 -16.07 4.49
C LEU A 43 -20.18 -14.99 5.41
N LEU A 44 -19.34 -14.07 5.90
CA LEU A 44 -19.77 -12.93 6.72
C LEU A 44 -20.77 -12.04 5.98
N ALA A 45 -20.48 -11.70 4.72
CA ALA A 45 -21.36 -10.91 3.89
C ALA A 45 -22.70 -11.64 3.62
N ALA A 46 -22.65 -12.92 3.26
CA ALA A 46 -23.84 -13.72 2.98
C ALA A 46 -24.73 -13.90 4.22
N VAL A 47 -24.14 -14.23 5.38
CA VAL A 47 -24.88 -14.35 6.64
C VAL A 47 -25.52 -13.04 7.03
N GLY A 48 -24.81 -11.92 6.85
CA GLY A 48 -25.33 -10.59 7.14
C GLY A 48 -26.51 -10.18 6.24
N VAL A 49 -26.41 -10.45 4.93
CA VAL A 49 -27.49 -10.18 3.96
C VAL A 49 -28.70 -11.07 4.22
N ILE A 50 -28.50 -12.38 4.39
CA ILE A 50 -29.58 -13.34 4.68
C ILE A 50 -30.25 -13.00 6.02
N GLY A 51 -29.45 -12.71 7.05
CA GLY A 51 -29.96 -12.32 8.36
C GLY A 51 -30.82 -11.05 8.27
N SER A 52 -30.33 -10.01 7.60
CA SER A 52 -31.08 -8.76 7.43
C SER A 52 -32.37 -8.98 6.62
N TRP A 53 -32.30 -9.78 5.56
CA TRP A 53 -33.48 -10.16 4.75
C TRP A 53 -34.54 -10.88 5.58
N THR A 54 -34.13 -11.90 6.36
CA THR A 54 -35.05 -12.69 7.19
C THR A 54 -35.72 -11.84 8.27
N ILE A 55 -34.98 -10.90 8.88
CA ILE A 55 -35.55 -9.97 9.87
C ILE A 55 -36.61 -9.11 9.20
N VAL A 56 -36.30 -8.46 8.08
CA VAL A 56 -37.24 -7.56 7.39
C VAL A 56 -38.53 -8.27 6.96
N VAL A 57 -38.42 -9.47 6.39
CA VAL A 57 -39.57 -10.22 5.89
C VAL A 57 -40.48 -10.72 7.03
N ASN A 58 -39.90 -11.13 8.15
CA ASN A 58 -40.67 -11.73 9.24
C ASN A 58 -41.10 -10.73 10.32
N MET A 59 -40.53 -9.52 10.34
CA MET A 59 -40.79 -8.51 11.38
C MET A 59 -42.28 -8.16 11.53
N ALA A 60 -43.06 -8.19 10.44
CA ALA A 60 -44.50 -7.91 10.48
C ALA A 60 -45.31 -8.96 11.25
N ASN A 61 -44.81 -10.21 11.33
CA ASN A 61 -45.51 -11.33 11.97
C ASN A 61 -45.03 -11.59 13.41
N TRP A 62 -44.10 -10.78 13.90
CA TRP A 62 -43.45 -11.01 15.19
C TRP A 62 -44.20 -10.35 16.35
N PRO A 63 -44.31 -11.01 17.50
CA PRO A 63 -44.95 -10.43 18.67
C PRO A 63 -44.10 -9.28 19.23
N THR A 64 -44.76 -8.24 19.73
CA THR A 64 -44.14 -6.94 20.08
C THR A 64 -42.95 -7.03 21.03
N TRP A 65 -42.92 -8.03 21.92
CA TRP A 65 -41.82 -8.26 22.86
C TRP A 65 -40.51 -8.71 22.19
N THR A 66 -40.56 -9.26 20.97
CA THR A 66 -39.37 -9.68 20.21
C THR A 66 -38.71 -8.55 19.42
N LEU A 67 -39.37 -7.39 19.30
CA LEU A 67 -38.86 -6.25 18.52
C LEU A 67 -37.52 -5.72 19.05
N PHE A 68 -37.30 -5.79 20.36
CA PHE A 68 -36.02 -5.37 20.94
C PHE A 68 -34.86 -6.31 20.54
N LEU A 69 -35.09 -7.63 20.58
CA LEU A 69 -34.11 -8.62 20.13
C LEU A 69 -33.85 -8.52 18.63
N SER A 70 -34.87 -8.24 17.83
CA SER A 70 -34.72 -8.10 16.37
C SER A 70 -33.85 -6.91 15.98
N ILE A 71 -33.95 -5.81 16.72
CA ILE A 71 -33.09 -4.62 16.53
C ILE A 71 -31.64 -4.92 16.90
N LEU A 72 -31.39 -5.64 18.01
CA LEU A 72 -30.03 -6.04 18.34
C LEU A 72 -29.45 -6.98 17.28
N ALA A 73 -30.22 -7.97 16.85
CA ALA A 73 -29.82 -8.89 15.80
C ALA A 73 -29.52 -8.16 14.48
N SER A 74 -30.30 -7.14 14.11
CA SER A 74 -30.08 -6.39 12.87
C SER A 74 -28.79 -5.57 12.90
N VAL A 75 -28.41 -5.01 14.06
CA VAL A 75 -27.12 -4.33 14.22
C VAL A 75 -25.95 -5.31 14.04
N PHE A 76 -26.06 -6.52 14.59
CA PHE A 76 -25.05 -7.57 14.39
C PHE A 76 -24.98 -8.05 12.94
N THR A 77 -26.11 -8.26 12.26
CA THR A 77 -26.10 -8.68 10.85
C THR A 77 -25.56 -7.57 9.95
N LEU A 78 -25.89 -6.31 10.22
CA LEU A 78 -25.41 -5.18 9.44
C LEU A 78 -23.89 -4.98 9.63
N SER A 79 -23.39 -5.04 10.86
CA SER A 79 -21.95 -4.97 11.13
C SER A 79 -21.18 -6.14 10.48
N ALA A 80 -21.71 -7.37 10.55
CA ALA A 80 -21.16 -8.52 9.82
C ALA A 80 -21.09 -8.29 8.30
N THR A 81 -22.15 -7.70 7.73
CA THR A 81 -22.20 -7.38 6.29
C THR A 81 -21.15 -6.35 5.91
N VAL A 82 -21.02 -5.27 6.69
CA VAL A 82 -20.04 -4.19 6.46
C VAL A 82 -18.62 -4.73 6.54
N ILE A 83 -18.31 -5.55 7.56
CA ILE A 83 -16.99 -6.17 7.72
C ILE A 83 -16.71 -7.12 6.55
N GLY A 84 -17.67 -7.98 6.18
CA GLY A 84 -17.53 -8.90 5.04
C GLY A 84 -17.28 -8.18 3.72
N MET A 85 -18.07 -7.15 3.42
CA MET A 85 -17.91 -6.31 2.22
C MET A 85 -16.59 -5.53 2.21
N GLY A 86 -16.16 -5.01 3.37
CA GLY A 86 -14.87 -4.33 3.50
C GLY A 86 -13.68 -5.27 3.25
N LEU A 87 -13.75 -6.51 3.74
CA LEU A 87 -12.72 -7.50 3.45
C LEU A 87 -12.72 -7.90 1.97
N LEU A 88 -13.89 -8.09 1.37
CA LEU A 88 -14.00 -8.39 -0.07
C LEU A 88 -13.49 -7.24 -0.94
N SER A 89 -13.74 -5.98 -0.57
CA SER A 89 -13.24 -4.84 -1.33
C SER A 89 -11.72 -4.74 -1.27
N VAL A 90 -11.10 -4.99 -0.11
CA VAL A 90 -9.64 -5.04 0.04
C VAL A 90 -9.05 -6.19 -0.80
N LEU A 91 -9.65 -7.38 -0.75
CA LEU A 91 -9.22 -8.52 -1.56
C LEU A 91 -9.37 -8.26 -3.06
N ALA A 92 -10.44 -7.54 -3.46
CA ALA A 92 -10.63 -7.13 -4.85
C ALA A 92 -9.61 -6.07 -5.29
N LEU A 93 -9.14 -5.23 -4.36
CA LEU A 93 -8.08 -4.25 -4.61
C LEU A 93 -6.68 -4.88 -4.63
N GLN A 94 -6.50 -6.03 -4.00
CA GLN A 94 -5.22 -6.72 -3.90
C GLN A 94 -4.52 -6.91 -5.26
N PRO A 95 -5.14 -7.42 -6.34
CA PRO A 95 -4.45 -7.54 -7.63
C PRO A 95 -4.00 -6.20 -8.22
N ILE A 96 -4.74 -5.12 -7.97
CA ILE A 96 -4.37 -3.76 -8.40
C ILE A 96 -3.16 -3.29 -7.58
N LEU A 97 -3.20 -3.51 -6.27
CA LEU A 97 -2.11 -3.18 -5.37
C LEU A 97 -0.85 -3.99 -5.69
N ASP A 98 -0.95 -5.29 -5.94
CA ASP A 98 0.17 -6.16 -6.29
C ASP A 98 0.79 -5.74 -7.64
N SER A 99 -0.04 -5.38 -8.63
CA SER A 99 0.46 -4.84 -9.92
C SER A 99 1.23 -3.52 -9.75
N LYS A 100 0.91 -2.76 -8.70
CA LYS A 100 1.54 -1.49 -8.40
C LYS A 100 2.70 -1.64 -7.43
N ALA A 101 2.66 -2.60 -6.49
CA ALA A 101 3.64 -2.87 -5.44
C ALA A 101 5.06 -2.98 -6.03
N HIS A 102 5.18 -3.59 -7.21
CA HIS A 102 6.44 -3.68 -7.95
C HIS A 102 7.06 -2.31 -8.33
N LYS A 103 6.26 -1.22 -8.31
CA LYS A 103 6.68 0.15 -8.58
C LYS A 103 6.79 1.03 -7.32
N TRP A 104 6.33 0.57 -6.15
CA TRP A 104 6.51 1.32 -4.90
C TRP A 104 7.96 1.24 -4.40
N ASP A 105 8.67 0.17 -4.77
CA ASP A 105 10.10 -0.02 -4.48
C ASP A 105 11.01 0.59 -5.57
N ALA A 106 10.45 1.36 -6.52
CA ALA A 106 11.26 1.98 -7.56
C ALA A 106 12.13 3.10 -6.96
N ASP A 107 13.44 3.02 -7.19
CA ASP A 107 14.41 3.99 -6.69
C ASP A 107 13.98 5.43 -7.06
N PRO A 108 13.82 6.33 -6.09
CA PRO A 108 13.51 7.73 -6.38
C PRO A 108 14.71 8.40 -7.06
N LEU A 109 14.49 9.42 -7.89
CA LEU A 109 15.59 10.13 -8.58
C LEU A 109 16.64 10.70 -7.64
N ALA A 110 16.28 10.98 -6.39
CA ALA A 110 17.22 11.44 -5.37
C ALA A 110 18.42 10.48 -5.21
N VAL A 111 18.25 9.19 -5.50
CA VAL A 111 19.33 8.17 -5.45
C VAL A 111 20.42 8.42 -6.50
N LEU A 112 20.10 9.10 -7.61
CA LEU A 112 21.05 9.40 -8.69
C LEU A 112 22.10 10.45 -8.29
N GLY A 113 21.92 11.13 -7.15
CA GLY A 113 22.83 12.19 -6.70
C GLY A 113 22.84 13.41 -7.64
N LEU A 114 21.76 13.62 -8.40
CA LEU A 114 21.63 14.75 -9.29
C LEU A 114 21.52 16.06 -8.49
N PRO A 115 22.06 17.18 -9.00
CA PRO A 115 21.78 18.49 -8.40
C PRO A 115 20.28 18.75 -8.32
N LEU A 116 19.82 19.35 -7.23
CA LEU A 116 18.39 19.56 -6.93
C LEU A 116 17.63 20.27 -8.08
N ALA A 117 18.29 21.19 -8.78
CA ALA A 117 17.71 21.89 -9.93
C ALA A 117 17.39 20.93 -11.09
N VAL A 118 18.31 20.02 -11.41
CA VAL A 118 18.14 19.01 -12.47
C VAL A 118 17.11 17.97 -12.05
N GLN A 119 17.14 17.53 -10.79
CA GLN A 119 16.15 16.61 -10.25
C GLN A 119 14.72 17.16 -10.39
N ARG A 120 14.49 18.41 -9.96
CA ARG A 120 13.16 19.04 -10.06
C ARG A 120 12.71 19.22 -11.51
N LYS A 121 13.64 19.49 -12.44
CA LYS A 121 13.33 19.52 -13.89
C LYS A 121 12.88 18.13 -14.36
N CYS A 122 13.59 17.07 -14.00
CA CYS A 122 13.21 15.69 -14.34
C CYS A 122 11.84 15.29 -13.75
N GLU A 123 11.57 15.66 -12.51
CA GLU A 123 10.26 15.45 -11.86
C GLU A 123 9.15 16.25 -12.55
N GLY A 124 9.42 17.50 -12.94
CA GLY A 124 8.51 18.33 -13.73
C GLY A 124 8.21 17.76 -15.13
N LEU A 125 9.12 16.97 -15.69
CA LEU A 125 8.93 16.23 -16.95
C LEU A 125 8.16 14.91 -16.76
N GLY A 126 7.76 14.58 -15.53
CA GLY A 126 6.98 13.39 -15.20
C GLY A 126 7.81 12.15 -14.89
N PHE A 127 9.13 12.27 -14.78
CA PHE A 127 10.00 11.19 -14.34
C PHE A 127 10.20 11.29 -12.84
N TRP A 128 9.65 10.35 -12.09
CA TRP A 128 9.71 10.33 -10.62
C TRP A 128 10.58 9.20 -10.07
N THR A 129 10.98 8.24 -10.92
CA THR A 129 11.82 7.10 -10.54
C THR A 129 12.97 6.91 -11.52
N CYS A 130 14.10 6.39 -11.04
CA CYS A 130 15.27 6.07 -11.86
C CYS A 130 14.90 5.10 -12.98
N GLU A 131 14.06 4.11 -12.70
CA GLU A 131 13.59 3.14 -13.69
C GLU A 131 12.78 3.79 -14.81
N SER A 132 11.84 4.68 -14.47
CA SER A 132 11.03 5.38 -15.48
C SER A 132 11.90 6.25 -16.40
N MET A 133 12.93 6.86 -15.83
CA MET A 133 13.89 7.67 -16.56
C MET A 133 14.74 6.81 -17.50
N VAL A 134 15.31 5.71 -17.00
CA VAL A 134 16.06 4.74 -17.80
C VAL A 134 15.20 4.16 -18.93
N GLU A 135 13.99 3.68 -18.61
CA GLU A 135 13.08 3.08 -19.58
C GLU A 135 12.70 4.08 -20.68
N SER A 136 12.51 5.35 -20.34
CA SER A 136 12.21 6.40 -21.32
C SER A 136 13.41 6.75 -22.20
N ILE A 137 14.63 6.72 -21.66
CA ILE A 137 15.87 6.94 -22.40
C ILE A 137 16.12 5.78 -23.36
N ASP A 138 16.02 4.54 -22.86
CA ASP A 138 16.23 3.32 -23.65
C ASP A 138 15.18 3.20 -24.77
N ARG A 139 13.96 3.75 -24.56
CA ARG A 139 12.90 3.85 -25.59
C ARG A 139 13.01 5.07 -26.50
N GLY A 140 14.01 5.93 -26.31
CA GLY A 140 14.20 7.17 -27.09
C GLY A 140 13.09 8.21 -26.91
N ARG A 141 12.32 8.14 -25.81
CA ARG A 141 11.22 9.09 -25.49
C ARG A 141 11.63 10.18 -24.50
N PHE A 142 12.85 10.13 -24.00
CA PHE A 142 13.32 11.10 -23.03
C PHE A 142 13.54 12.47 -23.70
N PRO A 143 12.95 13.56 -23.16
CA PRO A 143 13.01 14.88 -23.77
C PRO A 143 14.35 15.56 -23.51
N TRP A 144 15.42 15.08 -24.15
CA TRP A 144 16.76 15.65 -23.98
C TRP A 144 16.81 17.16 -24.25
N THR A 145 15.96 17.65 -25.16
CA THR A 145 15.87 19.07 -25.52
C THR A 145 15.48 20.00 -24.38
N SER A 146 14.82 19.52 -23.32
CA SER A 146 14.46 20.34 -22.16
C SER A 146 15.57 20.50 -21.12
N LEU A 147 16.72 19.83 -21.33
CA LEU A 147 17.89 19.92 -20.46
C LEU A 147 19.04 20.63 -21.17
N GLU A 148 19.80 21.43 -20.42
CA GLU A 148 21.05 22.03 -20.90
C GLU A 148 22.14 20.97 -21.09
N TYR A 149 23.16 21.26 -21.91
CA TYR A 149 24.19 20.27 -22.26
C TYR A 149 24.90 19.68 -21.01
N ASP A 150 25.27 20.51 -20.04
CA ASP A 150 25.91 20.07 -18.81
C ASP A 150 24.98 19.21 -17.94
N GLU A 151 23.68 19.53 -17.92
CA GLU A 151 22.67 18.76 -17.20
C GLU A 151 22.47 17.39 -17.83
N ARG A 152 22.51 17.29 -19.17
CA ARG A 152 22.45 16.01 -19.89
C ARG A 152 23.62 15.11 -19.53
N MET A 153 24.84 15.66 -19.55
CA MET A 153 26.06 14.91 -19.20
C MET A 153 26.03 14.42 -17.76
N GLN A 154 25.52 15.23 -16.83
CA GLN A 154 25.34 14.83 -15.44
C GLN A 154 24.32 13.69 -15.30
N VAL A 155 23.18 13.80 -15.99
CA VAL A 155 22.15 12.76 -16.04
C VAL A 155 22.71 11.44 -16.56
N GLU A 156 23.41 11.45 -17.69
CA GLU A 156 23.99 10.24 -18.29
C GLU A 156 25.03 9.60 -17.36
N ARG A 157 25.88 10.41 -16.73
CA ARG A 157 26.87 9.92 -15.77
C ARG A 157 26.21 9.30 -14.54
N SER A 158 25.25 9.99 -13.92
CA SER A 158 24.54 9.48 -12.75
C SER A 158 23.75 8.20 -13.05
N LEU A 159 23.10 8.13 -14.22
CA LEU A 159 22.36 6.93 -14.64
C LEU A 159 23.29 5.76 -14.93
N SER A 160 24.43 5.98 -15.58
CA SER A 160 25.40 4.90 -15.84
C SER A 160 25.99 4.35 -14.54
N LEU A 161 26.29 5.20 -13.55
CA LEU A 161 26.71 4.80 -12.21
C LEU A 161 25.63 4.00 -11.47
N TRP A 162 24.38 4.45 -11.53
CA TRP A 162 23.27 3.72 -10.90
C TRP A 162 23.03 2.36 -11.57
N LYS A 163 23.07 2.28 -12.92
CA LYS A 163 22.98 1.00 -13.65
C LYS A 163 24.10 0.03 -13.23
N ALA A 164 25.33 0.54 -13.07
CA ALA A 164 26.47 -0.27 -12.61
C ALA A 164 26.28 -0.78 -11.18
N HIS A 165 25.89 0.10 -10.24
CA HIS A 165 25.64 -0.26 -8.86
C HIS A 165 24.51 -1.29 -8.74
N ARG A 166 23.42 -1.13 -9.50
CA ARG A 166 22.31 -2.09 -9.52
C ARG A 166 22.72 -3.45 -10.07
N ALA A 167 23.55 -3.50 -11.11
CA ALA A 167 24.07 -4.75 -11.67
C ALA A 167 24.99 -5.50 -10.68
N GLU A 168 25.72 -4.78 -9.83
CA GLU A 168 26.55 -5.37 -8.78
C GLU A 168 25.69 -5.99 -7.66
N HIS A 169 24.68 -5.27 -7.18
CA HIS A 169 23.73 -5.79 -6.18
C HIS A 169 22.95 -7.02 -6.66
N GLN A 170 22.68 -7.12 -7.96
CA GLN A 170 21.98 -8.27 -8.52
C GLN A 170 22.87 -9.53 -8.57
N LYS A 171 24.19 -9.38 -8.68
CA LYS A 171 25.15 -10.50 -8.65
C LYS A 171 25.43 -11.02 -7.24
N THR A 172 25.35 -10.16 -6.23
CA THR A 172 25.57 -10.55 -4.83
C THR A 172 24.33 -11.17 -4.19
N ALA A 173 23.15 -10.98 -4.79
CA ALA A 173 21.88 -11.56 -4.34
C ALA A 173 21.52 -12.92 -4.98
N SER A 174 22.27 -13.37 -6.00
CA SER A 174 22.14 -14.67 -6.67
C SER A 174 23.14 -15.68 -6.13
#